data_AF-A0A8H8NBV6-F1
#
_entry.id   AF-A0A8H8NBV6-F1
#
_cell.length_a   1.000
_cell.length_b   1.000
_cell.length_c   1.000
_cell.angle_alpha   90.00
_cell.angle_beta   90.00
_cell.angle_gamma   90.00
#
_symmetry.space_group_name_H-M   'P 1'
#
loop_
_entity.id
_entity.type
_entity.pdbx_description
1 polymer ?
#
loop_
_entity_poly.entity_id
_entity_poly.type
_entity_poly.pdbx_seq_one_letter_code
_entity_poly.pdbx_strand_id
1 'polypeptide(L)' 'MQELIVLHVASVEQQTGTGVERNDLLDWYLESKEDEMGSLEEMDEERELLGRVLKKLVKIGIS' A
#
# COMPACT_ATOMS: atom_id res chain seq x y z
N MET A 1 3.91 -7.97 0.47
CA MET A 1 3.09 -6.79 0.80
C MET A 1 3.90 -5.67 1.46
N GLN A 2 4.29 -5.75 2.73
CA GLN A 2 4.88 -4.60 3.46
C GLN A 2 6.15 -4.03 2.81
N GLU A 3 7.06 -4.87 2.33
CA GLU A 3 8.28 -4.43 1.64
C GLU A 3 7.98 -3.63 0.36
N LEU A 4 7.04 -4.11 -0.46
CA LEU A 4 6.61 -3.45 -1.70
C LEU A 4 6.05 -2.04 -1.42
N ILE A 5 5.24 -1.91 -0.37
CA ILE A 5 4.65 -0.64 0.06
C ILE A 5 5.74 0.34 0.51
N VAL A 6 6.68 -0.12 1.34
CA VAL A 6 7.78 0.73 1.83
C VAL A 6 8.67 1.19 0.68
N LEU A 7 8.99 0.31 -0.27
CA LEU A 7 9.78 0.65 -1.45
C LEU A 7 9.06 1.68 -2.33
N HIS A 8 7.76 1.53 -2.54
CA HIS A 8 6.98 2.48 -3.33
C HIS A 8 6.91 3.86 -2.66
N VAL A 9 6.59 3.92 -1.37
CA VAL A 9 6.55 5.18 -0.61
C VAL A 9 7.92 5.87 -0.66
N ALA A 10 9.01 5.15 -0.40
CA ALA A 10 10.36 5.70 -0.47
C ALA A 10 10.72 6.21 -1.87
N SER A 11 10.27 5.52 -2.92
CA SER A 11 10.48 5.92 -4.32
C SER A 11 9.73 7.20 -4.65
N VAL A 12 8.47 7.33 -4.22
CA VAL A 12 7.66 8.55 -4.46
C VAL A 12 8.23 9.72 -3.65
N GLU A 13 8.56 9.50 -2.37
CA GLU A 13 9.19 10.53 -1.53
C GLU A 13 10.50 11.04 -2.11
N GLN A 14 11.33 10.16 -2.68
CA GLN A 14 12.55 10.56 -3.37
C GLN A 14 12.28 11.40 -4.63
N GLN A 15 11.22 11.12 -5.37
CA GLN A 15 10.91 11.78 -6.63
C GLN A 15 10.17 13.11 -6.44
N THR A 16 9.25 13.19 -5.50
CA THR A 16 8.35 14.34 -5.30
C THR A 16 8.72 15.18 -4.08
N GLY A 17 9.54 14.64 -3.17
CA GLY A 17 9.80 15.24 -1.86
C GLY A 17 8.62 15.13 -0.89
N THR A 18 7.59 14.37 -1.24
CA THR A 18 6.36 14.22 -0.44
C THR A 18 5.96 12.76 -0.33
N GLY A 19 5.31 12.39 0.77
CA GLY A 19 4.72 11.06 0.95
C GLY A 19 3.59 10.77 -0.05
N VAL A 20 3.15 9.51 -0.06
CA VAL A 20 1.99 9.04 -0.83
C VAL A 20 0.74 9.13 0.05
N GLU A 21 -0.36 9.63 -0.52
CA GLU A 21 -1.65 9.61 0.15
C GLU A 21 -2.14 8.18 0.38
N ARG A 22 -2.89 7.97 1.46
CA ARG A 22 -3.26 6.61 1.88
C ARG A 22 -4.12 5.91 0.83
N ASN A 23 -5.06 6.64 0.23
CA ASN A 23 -5.97 6.07 -0.76
C ASN A 23 -5.22 5.75 -2.06
N ASP A 24 -4.32 6.63 -2.50
CA ASP A 24 -3.51 6.41 -3.70
C ASP A 24 -2.61 5.18 -3.56
N LEU A 25 -2.03 4.97 -2.37
CA LEU A 25 -1.22 3.79 -2.07
C LEU A 25 -2.06 2.50 -2.02
N LEU A 26 -3.32 2.61 -1.60
CA LEU A 26 -4.27 1.51 -1.58
C LEU A 26 -4.62 1.07 -3.00
N ASP A 27 -4.97 2.04 -3.84
CA ASP A 27 -5.37 1.81 -5.22
C ASP A 27 -4.19 1.25 -6.03
N TRP A 28 -3.00 1.86 -5.90
CA TRP A 28 -1.77 1.35 -6.55
C TRP A 28 -1.46 -0.11 -6.17
N TYR A 29 -1.60 -0.47 -4.89
CA TYR A 29 -1.31 -1.85 -4.46
C TYR A 29 -2.32 -2.84 -5.05
N LEU A 30 -3.61 -2.52 -5.02
CA LEU A 30 -4.66 -3.38 -5.56
C LEU A 30 -4.53 -3.52 -7.08
N GLU A 31 -4.25 -2.44 -7.81
CA GLU A 31 -3.94 -2.47 -9.24
C GLU A 31 -2.71 -3.33 -9.53
N SER A 32 -1.64 -3.21 -8.74
CA SER A 32 -0.41 -4.02 -8.93
C SER A 32 -0.61 -5.52 -8.70
N LYS A 33 -1.73 -5.89 -8.07
CA LYS A 33 -2.10 -7.25 -7.71
C LYS A 33 -3.35 -7.75 -8.41
N GLU A 34 -4.00 -6.92 -9.22
CA GLU A 34 -5.24 -7.27 -9.93
C GLU A 34 -5.06 -8.53 -10.79
N ASP A 35 -3.92 -8.66 -11.47
CA ASP A 35 -3.58 -9.84 -12.28
C ASP A 35 -3.24 -11.10 -11.44
N GLU A 36 -2.87 -10.93 -10.16
CA GLU A 36 -2.57 -12.01 -9.22
C GLU A 36 -3.81 -12.45 -8.42
N MET A 37 -4.79 -11.57 -8.25
CA MET A 37 -6.01 -11.81 -7.47
C MET A 37 -7.10 -12.39 -8.37
N GLY A 38 -7.39 -13.68 -8.19
CA GLY A 38 -8.33 -14.41 -9.05
C GLY A 38 -9.80 -14.18 -8.70
N SER A 39 -10.11 -13.48 -7.61
CA SER A 39 -11.46 -13.30 -7.11
C SER A 39 -11.67 -12.00 -6.33
N LEU A 40 -12.93 -11.52 -6.34
CA LEU A 40 -13.35 -10.35 -5.57
C LEU A 40 -13.17 -10.53 -4.06
N GLU A 41 -13.25 -11.76 -3.55
CA GLU A 41 -13.07 -12.08 -2.14
C GLU A 41 -11.61 -11.89 -1.73
N GLU A 42 -10.66 -12.38 -2.52
CA GLU A 42 -9.23 -12.13 -2.31
C GLU A 42 -8.88 -10.64 -2.38
N MET A 43 -9.51 -9.89 -3.30
CA MET A 43 -9.32 -8.43 -3.38
C MET A 43 -9.80 -7.71 -2.11
N ASP A 44 -10.94 -8.12 -1.54
CA ASP A 44 -11.49 -7.51 -0.33
C ASP A 44 -10.64 -7.84 0.91
N GLU A 45 -10.20 -9.10 1.03
CA GLU A 45 -9.30 -9.55 2.10
C GLU A 45 -7.96 -8.79 2.08
N GLU A 46 -7.36 -8.65 0.91
CA GLU A 46 -6.11 -7.94 0.72
C GLU A 46 -6.27 -6.43 0.98
N ARG A 47 -7.40 -5.84 0.57
CA ARG A 47 -7.73 -4.45 0.89
C ARG A 47 -7.81 -4.22 2.40
N GLU A 48 -8.48 -5.09 3.13
CA GLU A 48 -8.54 -5.00 4.60
C GLU A 48 -7.18 -5.18 5.25
N LEU A 49 -6.40 -6.14 4.77
CA LEU A 49 -5.06 -6.43 5.27
C LEU A 49 -4.14 -5.22 5.05
N LEU A 50 -4.14 -4.64 3.86
CA LEU A 50 -3.41 -3.44 3.53
C LEU A 50 -3.81 -2.27 4.43
N GLY A 51 -5.12 -2.05 4.62
CA GLY A 51 -5.62 -1.01 5.52
C GLY A 51 -5.12 -1.16 6.96
N ARG A 52 -5.00 -2.40 7.46
CA ARG A 52 -4.44 -2.71 8.78
C ARG A 52 -2.93 -2.47 8.84
N VAL A 53 -2.20 -2.85 7.80
CA VAL A 53 -0.74 -2.64 7.69
C VAL A 53 -0.43 -1.14 7.64
N LEU A 54 -1.12 -0.35 6.81
CA LEU A 54 -0.93 1.09 6.72
C LEU A 54 -1.18 1.79 8.07
N LYS A 55 -2.26 1.42 8.78
CA LYS A 55 -2.52 1.94 10.14
C LYS A 55 -1.39 1.61 11.12
N LYS A 56 -0.78 0.42 11.02
CA LYS A 56 0.37 0.04 11.84
C LYS A 56 1.63 0.81 11.45
N LEU A 57 1.91 0.99 10.17
CA LEU A 57 3.08 1.72 9.68
C LEU A 57 3.07 3.18 10.15
N VAL A 58 1.92 3.86 10.06
CA VAL A 58 1.74 5.21 10.61
C VAL A 58 2.00 5.24 12.12
N LYS A 59 1.56 4.21 12.85
CA LYS A 59 1.73 4.11 14.31
C LYS A 59 3.17 3.80 14.73
N ILE A 60 3.91 3.03 13.92
CA ILE A 60 5.30 2.66 14.19
C ILE A 60 6.24 3.85 13.93
N GLY A 61 5.77 4.85 13.18
CA GLY A 61 6.55 6.04 12.89
C GLY A 61 7.71 5.71 11.98
N ILE A 62 7.41 5.47 10.70
CA ILE A 62 8.37 5.88 9.68
C ILE A 62 8.34 7.41 9.75
N SER A 63 9.26 7.95 10.54
CA SER A 63 9.39 9.37 10.90
C SER A 63 10.78 9.85 10.54
#